data_AF-A0A7C2MUS4-F1
#
_entry.id   AF-A0A7C2MUS4-F1
#
_cell.length_a   1.000
_cell.length_b   1.000
_cell.length_c   1.000
_cell.angle_alpha   90.00
_cell.angle_beta   90.00
_cell.angle_gamma   90.00
#
_symmetry.space_group_name_H-M   'P 1'
#
loop_
_entity.id
_entity.type
_entity.pdbx_description
1 polymer ?
#
loop_
_entity_poly.entity_id
_entity_poly.type
_entity_poly.pdbx_seq_one_letter_code
_entity_poly.pdbx_strand_id
1 'polypeptide(L)'
;MPIITIPPVLREKLGEDGAEALVALLSAIDREARGEVLLLAEEKFERRVSEAGERFERRISEMSERFESRLTEAGERFAHQVVEMGERFAHQLVELHTRLEQRLSDLEGRVERRFVEMSERFEARLGDMQEEMERRLAETEARLNDRLSGEIAKLDGRITAEAARLDQRVTEEVGRLEQRVVALDQRMTEEVGRLEQRIIDLDRRMTEEVARLEVRLAETKADLLRWMFIFWVGQLGAIVGILLALLRFLRA
;
A
#
# COMPACT_ATOMS: atom_id res chain seq x y z
N MET A 1 -128.71 24.27 42.70
CA MET A 1 -129.27 25.33 43.57
C MET A 1 -129.65 24.67 44.89
N PRO A 2 -129.22 25.20 46.04
CA PRO A 2 -129.72 24.71 47.31
C PRO A 2 -131.22 25.04 47.38
N ILE A 3 -132.06 24.04 47.62
CA ILE A 3 -133.50 24.25 47.80
C ILE A 3 -133.66 24.70 49.25
N ILE A 4 -133.89 25.98 49.47
CA ILE A 4 -134.15 26.53 50.80
C ILE A 4 -135.60 26.21 51.15
N THR A 5 -135.81 25.17 51.97
CA THR A 5 -137.13 24.78 52.48
C THR A 5 -137.35 25.37 53.87
N ILE A 6 -138.54 25.94 54.11
CA ILE A 6 -138.88 26.49 55.42
C ILE A 6 -139.53 25.41 56.29
N PRO A 7 -139.05 25.22 57.53
CA PRO A 7 -139.67 24.32 58.48
C PRO A 7 -141.18 24.63 58.71
N PRO A 8 -142.06 23.62 58.83
CA PRO A 8 -143.52 23.81 58.91
C PRO A 8 -143.98 24.79 60.00
N VAL A 9 -143.30 24.77 61.15
CA VAL A 9 -143.58 25.60 62.32
C VAL A 9 -143.42 27.10 62.03
N LEU A 10 -142.43 27.46 61.19
CA LEU A 10 -142.20 28.86 60.81
C LEU A 10 -143.22 29.32 59.76
N ARG A 11 -143.66 28.43 58.88
CA ARG A 11 -144.70 28.72 57.87
C ARG A 11 -146.08 28.96 58.49
N GLU A 12 -146.45 28.18 59.53
CA GLU A 12 -147.71 28.35 60.25
C GLU A 12 -147.79 29.69 61.00
N LYS A 13 -146.66 30.12 61.62
CA LYS A 13 -146.56 31.38 62.38
C LYS A 13 -146.48 32.63 61.50
N LEU A 14 -145.86 32.53 60.33
CA LEU A 14 -145.62 33.66 59.42
C LEU A 14 -146.67 33.78 58.29
N GLY A 15 -147.46 32.73 58.03
CA GLY A 15 -148.34 32.61 56.86
C GLY A 15 -147.59 32.17 55.59
N GLU A 16 -148.30 31.74 54.53
CA GLU A 16 -147.67 31.37 53.25
C GLU A 16 -146.86 32.54 52.66
N ASP A 17 -147.43 33.75 52.67
CA ASP A 17 -146.74 34.97 52.20
C ASP A 17 -145.46 35.27 53.00
N GLY A 18 -145.49 35.07 54.32
CA GLY A 18 -144.33 35.28 55.19
C GLY A 18 -143.26 34.19 55.05
N ALA A 19 -143.66 32.95 54.73
CA ALA A 19 -142.74 31.89 54.38
C ALA A 19 -142.09 32.14 53.01
N GLU A 20 -142.85 32.54 51.98
CA GLU A 20 -142.26 32.93 50.70
C GLU A 20 -141.29 34.11 50.83
N ALA A 21 -141.64 35.13 51.63
CA ALA A 21 -140.75 36.24 51.94
C ALA A 21 -139.46 35.79 52.65
N LEU A 22 -139.54 34.81 53.56
CA LEU A 22 -138.38 34.23 54.23
C LEU A 22 -137.54 33.36 53.28
N VAL A 23 -138.13 32.62 52.34
CA VAL A 23 -137.38 31.90 51.28
C VAL A 23 -136.67 32.90 50.38
N ALA A 24 -137.34 33.99 50.00
CA ALA A 24 -136.76 35.06 49.19
C ALA A 24 -135.59 35.73 49.92
N LEU A 25 -135.74 36.02 51.22
CA LEU A 25 -134.68 36.57 52.07
C LEU A 25 -133.49 35.60 52.20
N LEU A 26 -133.74 34.33 52.53
CA LEU A 26 -132.70 33.32 52.66
C LEU A 26 -132.01 33.02 51.33
N SER A 27 -132.73 33.07 50.21
CA SER A 27 -132.16 32.92 48.86
C SER A 27 -131.35 34.14 48.45
N ALA A 28 -131.75 35.34 48.86
CA ALA A 28 -130.97 36.56 48.69
C ALA A 28 -129.67 36.48 49.51
N ILE A 29 -129.75 36.05 50.77
CA ILE A 29 -128.59 35.82 51.65
C ILE A 29 -127.66 34.73 51.09
N ASP A 30 -128.15 33.59 50.58
CA ASP A 30 -127.31 32.55 49.97
C ASP A 30 -126.65 33.03 48.66
N ARG A 31 -127.35 33.81 47.84
CA ARG A 31 -126.76 34.42 46.64
C ARG A 31 -125.68 35.44 46.98
N GLU A 32 -125.92 36.27 47.99
CA GLU A 32 -124.96 37.25 48.50
C GLU A 32 -123.74 36.55 49.11
N ALA A 33 -123.94 35.57 49.99
CA ALA A 33 -122.86 34.78 50.57
C ALA A 33 -122.04 34.00 49.52
N ARG A 34 -122.69 33.44 48.48
CA ARG A 34 -121.97 32.81 47.35
C ARG A 34 -121.18 33.83 46.54
N GLY A 35 -121.74 35.03 46.33
CA GLY A 35 -121.05 36.14 45.67
C GLY A 35 -119.81 36.56 46.45
N GLU A 36 -119.93 36.75 47.76
CA GLU A 36 -118.81 37.05 48.67
C GLU A 36 -117.76 35.93 48.67
N VAL A 37 -118.17 34.67 48.75
CA VAL A 37 -117.25 33.51 48.71
C VAL A 37 -116.54 33.42 47.36
N LEU A 38 -117.23 33.70 46.25
CA LEU A 38 -116.64 33.71 44.91
C LEU A 38 -115.64 34.86 44.75
N LEU A 39 -116.00 36.07 45.18
CA LEU A 39 -115.10 37.23 45.19
C LEU A 39 -113.86 36.96 46.03
N LEU A 40 -114.02 36.38 47.22
CA LEU A 40 -112.90 35.98 48.08
C LEU A 40 -112.04 34.89 47.42
N ALA A 41 -112.67 33.93 46.72
CA ALA A 41 -111.95 32.88 46.01
C ALA A 41 -111.18 33.44 44.79
N GLU A 42 -111.77 34.37 44.05
CA GLU A 42 -111.14 35.11 42.95
C GLU A 42 -109.96 35.93 43.47
N GLU A 43 -110.15 36.75 44.49
CA GLU A 43 -109.09 37.54 45.13
C GLU A 43 -107.95 36.65 45.63
N LYS A 44 -108.29 35.52 46.28
CA LYS A 44 -107.29 34.56 46.76
C LYS A 44 -106.59 33.83 45.61
N PHE A 45 -107.28 33.57 44.50
CA PHE A 45 -106.70 32.95 43.31
C PHE A 45 -105.76 33.92 42.60
N GLU A 46 -106.20 35.15 42.34
CA GLU A 46 -105.38 36.23 41.78
C GLU A 46 -104.14 36.47 42.62
N ARG A 47 -104.29 36.60 43.94
CA ARG A 47 -103.16 36.76 44.87
C ARG A 47 -102.18 35.59 44.75
N ARG A 48 -102.66 34.34 44.72
CA ARG A 48 -101.79 33.16 44.58
C ARG A 48 -101.08 33.09 43.23
N VAL A 49 -101.75 33.47 42.15
CA VAL A 49 -101.18 33.50 40.80
C VAL A 49 -100.12 34.59 40.70
N SER A 50 -100.42 35.79 41.20
CA SER A 50 -99.47 36.91 41.27
C SER A 50 -98.23 36.53 42.08
N GLU A 51 -98.41 36.00 43.29
CA GLU A 51 -97.28 35.51 44.11
C GLU A 51 -96.50 34.37 43.42
N ALA A 52 -97.18 33.49 42.67
CA ALA A 52 -96.51 32.43 41.93
C ALA A 52 -95.70 33.00 40.76
N GLY A 53 -96.21 34.00 40.06
CA GLY A 53 -95.50 34.76 39.03
C GLY A 53 -94.26 35.44 39.59
N GLU A 54 -94.38 36.18 40.67
CA GLU A 54 -93.24 36.83 41.35
C GLU A 54 -92.18 35.83 41.83
N ARG A 55 -92.61 34.68 42.38
CA ARG A 55 -91.69 33.60 42.77
C ARG A 55 -90.99 32.99 41.56
N PHE A 56 -91.71 32.82 40.46
CA PHE A 56 -91.16 32.27 39.23
C PHE A 56 -90.14 33.23 38.60
N GLU A 57 -90.47 34.51 38.50
CA GLU A 57 -89.56 35.57 38.03
C GLU A 57 -88.30 35.64 38.88
N ARG A 58 -88.43 35.62 40.21
CA ARG A 58 -87.27 35.55 41.11
C ARG A 58 -86.40 34.33 40.84
N ARG A 59 -86.99 33.13 40.71
CA ARG A 59 -86.21 31.91 40.41
C ARG A 59 -85.51 31.97 39.06
N ILE A 60 -86.14 32.56 38.04
CA ILE A 60 -85.52 32.76 36.73
C ILE A 60 -84.35 33.75 36.83
N SER A 61 -84.51 34.88 37.53
CA SER A 61 -83.43 35.84 37.74
C SER A 61 -82.24 35.20 38.46
N GLU A 62 -82.49 34.51 39.58
CA GLU A 62 -81.45 33.81 40.34
C GLU A 62 -80.74 32.73 39.50
N MET A 63 -81.49 32.00 38.66
CA MET A 63 -80.92 30.99 37.78
C MET A 63 -80.05 31.62 36.69
N SER A 64 -80.50 32.73 36.09
CA SER A 64 -79.73 33.47 35.09
C SER A 64 -78.44 34.03 35.68
N GLU A 65 -78.50 34.67 36.84
CA GLU A 65 -77.31 35.17 37.56
C GLU A 65 -76.31 34.04 37.87
N ARG A 66 -76.81 32.88 38.32
CA ARG A 66 -75.96 31.70 38.53
C ARG A 66 -75.35 31.17 37.24
N PHE A 67 -76.10 31.21 36.15
CA PHE A 67 -75.64 30.73 34.84
C PHE A 67 -74.57 31.65 34.28
N GLU A 68 -74.75 32.97 34.37
CA GLU A 68 -73.76 33.98 34.01
C GLU A 68 -72.49 33.83 34.83
N SER A 69 -72.62 33.73 36.16
CA SER A 69 -71.48 33.50 37.05
C SER A 69 -70.69 32.23 36.68
N ARG A 70 -71.39 31.12 36.40
CA ARG A 70 -70.75 29.87 35.96
C ARG A 70 -70.07 29.99 34.60
N LEU A 71 -70.66 30.73 33.67
CA LEU A 71 -70.06 30.98 32.34
C LEU A 71 -68.77 31.80 32.46
N THR A 72 -68.78 32.85 33.30
CA THR A 72 -67.60 33.67 33.56
C THR A 72 -66.49 32.84 34.19
N GLU A 73 -66.80 32.06 35.24
CA GLU A 73 -65.82 31.17 35.86
C GLU A 73 -65.26 30.13 34.88
N ALA A 74 -66.10 29.57 34.01
CA ALA A 74 -65.66 28.61 33.00
C ALA A 74 -64.74 29.27 31.97
N GLY A 75 -65.05 30.51 31.54
CA GLY A 75 -64.23 31.30 30.63
C GLY A 75 -62.86 31.63 31.22
N GLU A 76 -62.83 32.07 32.49
CA GLU A 76 -61.58 32.35 33.22
C GLU A 76 -60.72 31.09 33.38
N ARG A 77 -61.32 29.96 33.76
CA ARG A 77 -60.61 28.67 33.85
C ARG A 77 -60.03 28.23 32.51
N PHE A 78 -60.80 28.37 31.43
CA PHE A 78 -60.34 28.02 30.09
C PHE A 78 -59.20 28.93 29.64
N ALA A 79 -59.31 30.25 29.86
CA ALA A 79 -58.25 31.21 29.56
C ALA A 79 -56.96 30.86 30.32
N HIS A 80 -57.05 30.54 31.61
CA HIS A 80 -55.91 30.10 32.41
C HIS A 80 -55.28 28.81 31.86
N GLN A 81 -56.09 27.81 31.49
CA GLN A 81 -55.60 26.56 30.92
C GLN A 81 -54.86 26.77 29.59
N VAL A 82 -55.34 27.66 28.73
CA VAL A 82 -54.68 27.98 27.46
C VAL A 82 -53.33 28.65 27.69
N VAL A 83 -53.26 29.60 28.63
CA VAL A 83 -52.00 30.27 28.98
C VAL A 83 -51.00 29.27 29.56
N GLU A 84 -51.41 28.46 30.53
CA GLU A 84 -50.55 27.46 31.16
C GLU A 84 -50.05 26.41 30.16
N MET A 85 -50.91 25.99 29.24
CA MET A 85 -50.52 25.09 28.15
C MET A 85 -49.50 25.76 27.22
N GLY A 86 -49.68 27.03 26.89
CA GLY A 86 -48.72 27.82 26.11
C GLY A 86 -47.35 27.93 26.79
N GLU A 87 -47.32 28.19 28.09
CA GLU A 87 -46.09 28.24 28.88
C GLU A 87 -45.37 26.88 28.92
N ARG A 88 -46.12 25.78 29.11
CA ARG A 88 -45.55 24.42 29.07
C ARG A 88 -44.96 24.10 27.70
N PHE A 89 -45.66 24.42 26.61
CA PHE A 89 -45.13 24.22 25.26
C PHE A 89 -43.88 25.06 25.00
N ALA A 90 -43.87 26.31 25.43
CA ALA A 90 -42.69 27.18 25.31
C ALA A 90 -41.49 26.59 26.07
N HIS A 91 -41.71 26.10 27.30
CA HIS A 91 -40.66 25.46 28.09
C HIS A 91 -40.13 24.18 27.42
N GLN A 92 -41.01 23.32 26.90
CA GLN A 92 -40.63 22.11 26.17
C GLN A 92 -39.79 22.41 24.92
N LEU A 93 -40.13 23.46 24.18
CA LEU A 93 -39.37 23.88 23.00
C LEU A 93 -37.96 24.33 23.36
N VAL A 94 -37.81 25.13 24.43
CA VAL A 94 -36.50 25.57 24.92
C VAL A 94 -35.67 24.36 25.38
N GLU A 95 -36.25 23.45 26.15
CA GLU A 95 -35.55 22.26 26.63
C GLU A 95 -35.12 21.33 25.48
N LEU A 96 -35.95 21.20 24.45
CA LEU A 96 -35.61 20.45 23.24
C LEU A 96 -34.47 21.13 22.49
N HIS A 97 -34.51 22.46 22.34
CA HIS A 97 -33.46 23.23 21.70
C HIS A 97 -32.11 23.05 22.40
N THR A 98 -32.06 23.24 23.72
CA THR A 98 -30.85 23.04 24.52
C THR A 98 -30.33 21.60 24.41
N ARG A 99 -31.22 20.59 24.41
CA ARG A 99 -30.81 19.19 24.21
C ARG A 99 -30.23 18.92 22.82
N LEU A 100 -30.75 19.57 21.78
CA LEU A 100 -30.19 19.45 20.43
C LEU A 100 -28.82 20.13 20.33
N GLU A 101 -28.65 21.32 20.90
CA GLU A 101 -27.36 22.01 20.95
C GLU A 101 -26.28 21.18 21.65
N GLN A 102 -26.62 20.58 22.80
CA GLN A 102 -25.71 19.69 23.53
C GLN A 102 -25.33 18.46 22.69
N ARG A 103 -26.31 17.83 22.01
CA ARG A 103 -26.04 16.67 21.15
C ARG A 103 -25.17 17.01 19.94
N LEU A 104 -25.33 18.20 19.37
CA LEU A 104 -24.51 18.67 18.27
C LEU A 104 -23.06 18.91 18.73
N SER A 105 -22.88 19.59 19.87
CA SER A 105 -21.55 19.82 20.44
C SER A 105 -20.83 18.52 20.82
N ASP A 106 -21.54 17.55 21.41
CA ASP A 106 -20.99 16.23 21.70
C ASP A 106 -20.57 15.48 20.42
N LEU A 107 -21.36 15.60 19.36
CA LEU A 107 -21.08 14.97 18.08
C LEU A 107 -19.86 15.60 17.41
N GLU A 108 -19.77 16.92 17.41
CA GLU A 108 -18.59 17.67 16.93
C GLU A 108 -17.33 17.23 17.68
N GLY A 109 -17.36 17.21 19.02
CA GLY A 109 -16.22 16.77 19.81
C GLY A 109 -15.85 15.30 19.59
N ARG A 110 -16.82 14.41 19.31
CA ARG A 110 -16.54 13.02 18.93
C ARG A 110 -15.88 12.90 17.55
N VAL A 111 -16.30 13.71 16.59
CA VAL A 111 -15.71 13.74 15.25
C VAL A 111 -14.28 14.25 15.31
N GLU A 112 -14.04 15.33 16.07
CA GLU A 112 -12.70 15.90 16.26
C GLU A 112 -11.75 14.89 16.90
N ARG A 113 -12.16 14.23 18.00
CA ARG A 113 -11.35 13.17 18.63
C ARG A 113 -11.03 12.03 17.69
N ARG A 114 -12.02 11.57 16.89
CA ARG A 114 -11.78 10.52 15.89
C ARG A 114 -10.79 10.93 14.81
N PHE A 115 -10.82 12.21 14.41
CA PHE A 115 -9.90 12.71 13.39
C PHE A 115 -8.47 12.75 13.92
N VAL A 116 -8.28 13.20 15.17
CA VAL A 116 -6.97 13.19 15.84
C VAL A 116 -6.44 11.77 15.98
N GLU A 117 -7.24 10.84 16.54
CA GLU A 117 -6.85 9.43 16.69
C GLU A 117 -6.47 8.77 15.35
N MET A 118 -7.21 9.09 14.28
CA MET A 118 -6.91 8.56 12.95
C MET A 118 -5.61 9.14 12.40
N SER A 119 -5.33 10.42 12.64
CA SER A 119 -4.09 11.08 12.21
C SER A 119 -2.88 10.51 12.93
N GLU A 120 -2.96 10.35 14.26
CA GLU A 120 -1.91 9.72 15.07
C GLU A 120 -1.62 8.28 14.62
N ARG A 121 -2.66 7.50 14.30
CA ARG A 121 -2.48 6.14 13.75
C ARG A 121 -1.84 6.15 12.36
N PHE A 122 -2.16 7.12 11.52
CA PHE A 122 -1.55 7.27 10.21
C PHE A 122 -0.07 7.63 10.32
N GLU A 123 0.27 8.56 11.20
CA GLU A 123 1.66 8.94 11.48
C GLU A 123 2.47 7.77 12.03
N ALA A 124 1.94 7.04 13.02
CA ALA A 124 2.59 5.85 13.55
C ALA A 124 2.85 4.81 12.45
N ARG A 125 1.86 4.54 11.60
CA ARG A 125 1.99 3.57 10.51
C ARG A 125 3.00 4.01 9.44
N LEU A 126 3.10 5.31 9.17
CA LEU A 126 4.13 5.85 8.28
C LEU A 126 5.53 5.69 8.88
N GLY A 127 5.68 5.93 10.20
CA GLY A 127 6.91 5.70 10.93
C GLY A 127 7.36 4.23 10.86
N ASP A 128 6.47 3.30 11.18
CA ASP A 128 6.76 1.86 11.10
C ASP A 128 7.20 1.43 9.69
N MET A 129 6.53 1.95 8.65
CA MET A 129 6.86 1.65 7.26
C MET A 129 8.21 2.23 6.86
N GLN A 130 8.57 3.41 7.37
CA GLN A 130 9.88 4.02 7.14
C GLN A 130 10.99 3.18 7.79
N GLU A 131 10.83 2.80 9.07
CA GLU A 131 11.79 1.96 9.77
C GLU A 131 11.98 0.60 9.08
N GLU A 132 10.90 -0.01 8.59
CA GLU A 132 10.99 -1.27 7.86
C GLU A 132 11.74 -1.10 6.52
N MET A 133 11.51 0.00 5.79
CA MET A 133 12.26 0.29 4.56
C MET A 133 13.75 0.51 4.84
N GLU A 134 14.09 1.28 5.87
CA GLU A 134 15.48 1.52 6.28
C GLU A 134 16.18 0.20 6.64
N ARG A 135 15.50 -0.66 7.40
CA ARG A 135 16.03 -1.99 7.74
C ARG A 135 16.27 -2.86 6.50
N ARG A 136 15.31 -2.90 5.56
CA ARG A 136 15.44 -3.68 4.31
C ARG A 136 16.57 -3.15 3.42
N LEU A 137 16.78 -1.84 3.38
CA LEU A 137 17.89 -1.23 2.65
C LEU A 137 19.23 -1.64 3.28
N ALA A 138 19.37 -1.51 4.60
CA ALA A 138 20.58 -1.89 5.32
C ALA A 138 20.90 -3.39 5.16
N GLU A 139 19.89 -4.26 5.24
CA GLU A 139 20.05 -5.70 5.01
C GLU A 139 20.49 -6.01 3.56
N THR A 140 19.97 -5.28 2.58
CA THR A 140 20.35 -5.44 1.17
C THR A 140 21.77 -4.98 0.92
N GLU A 141 22.16 -3.85 1.50
CA GLU A 141 23.53 -3.31 1.42
C GLU A 141 24.54 -4.29 2.03
N ALA A 142 24.26 -4.80 3.24
CA ALA A 142 25.12 -5.79 3.90
C ALA A 142 25.30 -7.05 3.05
N ARG A 143 24.21 -7.60 2.50
CA ARG A 143 24.26 -8.79 1.62
C ARG A 143 25.06 -8.54 0.35
N LEU A 144 24.92 -7.36 -0.27
CA LEU A 144 25.69 -7.00 -1.45
C LEU A 144 27.18 -6.89 -1.11
N ASN A 145 27.53 -6.27 0.01
CA ASN A 145 28.90 -6.13 0.45
C ASN A 145 29.56 -7.49 0.77
N ASP A 146 28.84 -8.39 1.45
CA ASP A 146 29.31 -9.75 1.72
C ASP A 146 29.53 -10.54 0.43
N ARG A 147 28.60 -10.43 -0.53
CA ARG A 147 28.71 -11.11 -1.83
C ARG A 147 29.87 -10.57 -2.65
N LEU A 148 30.05 -9.26 -2.69
CA LEU A 148 31.19 -8.62 -3.38
C LEU A 148 32.51 -9.06 -2.76
N SER A 149 32.62 -9.02 -1.43
CA SER A 149 33.80 -9.47 -0.70
C SER A 149 34.13 -10.93 -1.00
N GLY A 150 33.11 -11.80 -1.03
CA GLY A 150 33.26 -13.21 -1.38
C GLY A 150 33.73 -13.43 -2.81
N GLU A 151 33.20 -12.70 -3.80
CA GLU A 151 33.64 -12.80 -5.20
C GLU A 151 35.05 -12.24 -5.40
N ILE A 152 35.42 -11.16 -4.71
CA ILE A 152 36.80 -10.63 -4.71
C ILE A 152 37.77 -11.69 -4.20
N ALA A 153 37.48 -12.32 -3.05
CA ALA A 153 38.33 -13.36 -2.48
C ALA A 153 38.48 -14.58 -3.42
N LYS A 154 37.40 -14.98 -4.11
CA LYS A 154 37.45 -16.07 -5.11
C LYS A 154 38.31 -15.69 -6.31
N LEU A 155 38.17 -14.47 -6.83
CA LEU A 155 38.96 -14.00 -7.96
C LEU A 155 40.44 -13.91 -7.59
N ASP A 156 40.76 -13.39 -6.41
CA ASP A 156 42.13 -13.31 -5.90
C ASP A 156 42.77 -14.70 -5.77
N GLY A 157 42.03 -15.67 -5.21
CA GLY A 157 42.45 -17.07 -5.16
C GLY A 157 42.70 -17.69 -6.54
N ARG A 158 41.84 -17.39 -7.53
CA ARG A 158 42.01 -17.87 -8.92
C ARG A 158 43.23 -17.25 -9.60
N ILE A 159 43.42 -15.94 -9.43
CA ILE A 159 44.57 -15.22 -9.98
C ILE A 159 45.87 -15.78 -9.39
N THR A 160 45.91 -15.97 -8.07
CA THR A 160 47.06 -16.56 -7.37
C THR A 160 47.37 -17.97 -7.87
N ALA A 161 46.35 -18.81 -8.04
CA ALA A 161 46.53 -20.17 -8.54
C ALA A 161 47.03 -20.21 -10.00
N GLU A 162 46.50 -19.37 -10.88
CA GLU A 162 46.96 -19.29 -12.27
C GLU A 162 48.37 -18.70 -12.38
N ALA A 163 48.72 -17.72 -11.56
CA ALA A 163 50.08 -17.19 -11.48
C ALA A 163 51.08 -18.29 -11.09
N ALA A 164 50.78 -19.09 -10.06
CA ALA A 164 51.63 -20.22 -9.66
C ALA A 164 51.75 -21.29 -10.76
N ARG A 165 50.66 -21.60 -11.47
CA ARG A 165 50.67 -22.54 -12.61
C ARG A 165 51.48 -22.02 -13.78
N LEU A 166 51.45 -20.71 -14.04
CA LEU A 166 52.24 -20.10 -15.10
C LEU A 166 53.73 -20.13 -14.74
N ASP A 167 54.08 -19.79 -13.50
CA ASP A 167 55.45 -19.83 -13.00
C ASP A 167 56.06 -21.23 -13.08
N GLN A 168 55.29 -22.26 -12.68
CA GLN A 168 55.70 -23.66 -12.86
C GLN A 168 55.94 -24.01 -14.33
N ARG A 169 55.01 -23.66 -15.23
CA ARG A 169 55.14 -23.93 -16.67
C ARG A 169 56.35 -23.25 -17.28
N VAL A 170 56.61 -21.99 -16.91
CA VAL A 170 57.79 -21.24 -17.35
C VAL A 170 59.06 -21.94 -16.86
N THR A 171 59.12 -22.32 -15.58
CA THR A 171 60.25 -23.05 -15.01
C THR A 171 60.52 -24.37 -15.74
N GLU A 172 59.47 -25.15 -16.03
CA GLU A 172 59.59 -26.41 -16.76
C GLU A 172 60.08 -26.21 -18.20
N GLU A 173 59.55 -25.23 -18.93
CA GLU A 173 59.99 -24.94 -20.30
C GLU A 173 61.44 -24.41 -20.35
N VAL A 174 61.83 -23.55 -19.40
CA VAL A 174 63.22 -23.10 -19.26
C VAL A 174 64.15 -24.29 -19.04
N GLY A 175 63.81 -25.19 -18.10
CA GLY A 175 64.61 -26.40 -17.87
C GLY A 175 64.70 -27.33 -19.08
N ARG A 176 63.63 -27.47 -19.88
CA ARG A 176 63.67 -28.23 -21.15
C ARG A 176 64.56 -27.54 -22.18
N LEU A 177 64.51 -26.21 -22.28
CA LEU A 177 65.37 -25.46 -23.19
C LEU A 177 66.84 -25.60 -22.80
N GLU A 178 67.17 -25.49 -21.52
CA GLU A 178 68.52 -25.69 -21.00
C GLU A 178 69.06 -27.08 -21.37
N GLN A 179 68.26 -28.13 -21.17
CA GLN A 179 68.64 -29.50 -21.57
C GLN A 179 68.89 -29.62 -23.08
N ARG A 180 68.07 -28.97 -23.91
CA ARG A 180 68.26 -28.96 -25.37
C ARG A 180 69.54 -28.23 -25.78
N VAL A 181 69.84 -27.10 -25.13
CA VAL A 181 71.07 -26.34 -25.36
C VAL A 181 72.29 -27.19 -25.02
N VAL A 182 72.30 -27.84 -23.85
CA VAL A 182 73.38 -28.75 -23.44
C VAL A 182 73.53 -29.91 -24.43
N ALA A 183 72.43 -30.52 -24.88
CA ALA A 183 72.48 -31.61 -25.86
C ALA A 183 73.00 -31.16 -27.23
N LEU A 184 72.70 -29.93 -27.67
CA LEU A 184 73.24 -29.36 -28.90
C LEU A 184 74.73 -29.06 -28.77
N ASP A 185 75.16 -28.52 -27.64
CA ASP A 185 76.57 -28.23 -27.34
C ASP A 185 77.42 -29.51 -27.36
N GLN A 186 76.92 -30.60 -26.76
CA GLN A 186 77.57 -31.91 -26.82
C GLN A 186 77.71 -32.42 -28.27
N ARG A 187 76.63 -32.37 -29.07
CA ARG A 187 76.69 -32.79 -30.48
C ARG A 187 77.66 -31.96 -31.30
N MET A 188 77.68 -30.65 -31.07
CA MET A 188 78.60 -29.74 -31.76
C MET A 188 80.05 -30.06 -31.41
N THR A 189 80.32 -30.29 -30.13
CA THR A 189 81.65 -30.72 -29.66
C THR A 189 82.08 -32.05 -30.30
N GLU A 190 81.18 -33.03 -30.38
CA GLU A 190 81.45 -34.29 -31.09
C GLU A 190 81.71 -34.10 -32.59
N GLU A 191 80.93 -33.26 -33.27
CA GLU A 191 81.11 -32.99 -34.70
C GLU A 191 82.42 -32.26 -34.98
N VAL A 192 82.77 -31.25 -34.17
CA VAL A 192 84.05 -30.55 -34.24
C VAL A 192 85.19 -31.55 -34.05
N GLY A 193 85.14 -32.41 -33.02
CA GLY A 193 86.16 -33.44 -32.81
C GLY A 193 86.27 -34.43 -33.97
N ARG A 194 85.15 -34.84 -34.59
CA ARG A 194 85.18 -35.69 -35.81
C ARG A 194 85.81 -34.96 -36.99
N LEU A 195 85.53 -33.67 -37.16
CA LEU A 195 86.12 -32.85 -38.24
C LEU A 195 87.62 -32.67 -38.03
N GLU A 196 88.07 -32.41 -36.81
CA GLU A 196 89.49 -32.34 -36.46
C GLU A 196 90.22 -33.64 -36.81
N GLN A 197 89.66 -34.80 -36.44
CA GLN A 197 90.23 -36.10 -36.82
C GLN A 197 90.30 -36.29 -38.35
N ARG A 198 89.24 -35.91 -39.07
CA ARG A 198 89.24 -35.97 -40.55
C ARG A 198 90.32 -35.08 -41.17
N ILE A 199 90.57 -33.89 -40.60
CA ILE A 199 91.62 -32.99 -41.04
C ILE A 199 92.99 -33.63 -40.82
N ILE A 200 93.25 -34.20 -39.64
CA ILE A 200 94.50 -34.92 -39.34
C ILE A 200 94.72 -36.09 -40.31
N ASP A 201 93.69 -36.90 -40.56
CA ASP A 201 93.75 -38.01 -41.50
C ASP A 201 93.98 -37.56 -42.95
N LEU A 202 93.42 -36.41 -43.35
CA LEU A 202 93.63 -35.83 -44.67
C LEU A 202 95.07 -35.31 -44.81
N ASP A 203 95.57 -34.59 -43.80
CA ASP A 203 96.92 -34.03 -43.76
C ASP A 203 97.99 -35.13 -43.84
N ARG A 204 97.78 -36.22 -43.09
CA ARG A 204 98.63 -37.42 -43.17
C ARG A 204 98.63 -38.03 -44.56
N ARG A 205 97.45 -38.23 -45.17
CA ARG A 205 97.34 -38.77 -46.53
C ARG A 205 98.02 -37.87 -47.56
N MET A 206 97.84 -36.55 -47.44
CA MET A 206 98.50 -35.57 -48.31
C MET A 206 100.02 -35.65 -48.18
N THR A 207 100.55 -35.73 -46.96
CA THR A 207 101.99 -35.90 -46.70
C THR A 207 102.52 -37.18 -47.32
N GLU A 208 101.82 -38.30 -47.16
CA GLU A 208 102.17 -39.57 -47.78
C GLU A 208 102.10 -39.53 -49.33
N GLU A 209 101.13 -38.82 -49.90
CA GLU A 209 101.05 -38.60 -51.35
C GLU A 209 102.18 -37.72 -51.89
N VAL A 210 102.51 -36.62 -51.20
CA VAL A 210 103.65 -35.76 -51.55
C VAL A 210 104.96 -36.56 -51.52
N ALA A 211 105.20 -37.33 -50.45
CA ALA A 211 106.39 -38.19 -50.37
C ALA A 211 106.44 -39.23 -51.50
N ARG A 212 105.30 -39.85 -51.84
CA ARG A 212 105.20 -40.77 -52.98
C ARG A 212 105.48 -40.08 -54.32
N LEU A 213 105.01 -38.85 -54.51
CA LEU A 213 105.28 -38.06 -55.71
C LEU A 213 106.75 -37.69 -55.80
N GLU A 214 107.40 -37.29 -54.71
CA GLU A 214 108.83 -37.01 -54.67
C GLU A 214 109.66 -38.24 -55.06
N VAL A 215 109.32 -39.43 -54.55
CA VAL A 215 109.96 -40.69 -54.93
C VAL A 215 109.77 -40.99 -56.42
N ARG A 216 108.53 -40.93 -56.94
CA ARG A 216 108.25 -41.14 -58.37
C ARG A 216 108.98 -40.14 -59.25
N LEU A 217 109.08 -38.89 -58.81
CA LEU A 217 109.83 -37.86 -59.53
C LEU A 217 111.33 -38.18 -59.54
N ALA A 218 111.89 -38.65 -58.43
CA ALA A 218 113.28 -39.09 -58.35
C ALA A 218 113.54 -40.31 -59.26
N GLU A 219 112.65 -41.30 -59.28
CA GLU A 219 112.70 -42.45 -60.19
C GLU A 219 112.66 -42.00 -61.65
N THR A 220 111.70 -41.15 -62.02
CA THR A 220 111.58 -40.62 -63.40
C THR A 220 112.81 -39.82 -63.80
N LYS A 221 113.35 -38.98 -62.89
CA LYS A 221 114.60 -38.23 -63.11
C LYS A 221 115.78 -39.18 -63.31
N ALA A 222 115.90 -40.24 -62.50
CA ALA A 222 116.96 -41.24 -62.63
C ALA A 222 116.86 -42.01 -63.94
N ASP A 223 115.65 -42.40 -64.36
CA ASP A 223 115.42 -43.07 -65.63
C ASP A 223 115.70 -42.14 -66.82
N LEU A 224 115.34 -40.86 -66.75
CA LEU A 224 115.74 -39.86 -67.74
C LEU A 224 117.26 -39.71 -67.83
N LEU A 225 117.97 -39.69 -66.70
CA LEU A 225 119.44 -39.65 -66.68
C LEU A 225 120.05 -40.92 -67.29
N ARG A 226 119.49 -42.11 -67.00
CA ARG A 226 119.89 -43.36 -67.64
C ARG A 226 119.71 -43.30 -69.16
N TRP A 227 118.55 -42.84 -69.63
CA TRP A 227 118.29 -42.67 -71.06
C TRP A 227 119.19 -41.62 -71.71
N MET A 228 119.40 -40.47 -71.07
CA MET A 228 120.35 -39.46 -71.53
C MET A 228 121.77 -40.03 -71.61
N PHE A 229 122.22 -40.80 -70.62
CA PHE A 229 123.54 -41.42 -70.62
C PHE A 229 123.69 -42.43 -71.76
N ILE A 230 122.71 -43.33 -71.96
CA ILE A 230 122.69 -44.28 -73.08
C ILE A 230 122.71 -43.52 -74.42
N PHE A 231 121.90 -42.48 -74.56
CA PHE A 231 121.87 -41.64 -75.75
C PHE A 231 123.21 -40.92 -75.98
N TRP A 232 123.82 -40.33 -74.95
CA TRP A 232 125.10 -39.65 -75.03
C TRP A 232 126.25 -40.60 -75.36
N VAL A 233 126.28 -41.80 -74.78
CA VAL A 233 127.26 -42.83 -75.15
C VAL A 233 127.10 -43.24 -76.61
N GLY A 234 125.85 -43.39 -77.08
CA GLY A 234 125.55 -43.64 -78.50
C GLY A 234 126.00 -42.48 -79.42
N GLN A 235 125.69 -41.23 -79.06
CA GLN A 235 126.12 -40.02 -79.77
C GLN A 235 127.64 -39.89 -79.82
N LEU A 236 128.34 -40.07 -78.70
CA LEU A 236 129.80 -40.08 -78.63
C LEU A 236 130.39 -41.17 -79.53
N GLY A 237 129.83 -42.39 -79.46
CA GLY A 237 130.21 -43.49 -80.34
C GLY A 237 130.02 -43.14 -81.82
N ALA A 238 128.90 -42.53 -82.19
CA ALA A 238 128.62 -42.09 -83.55
C ALA A 238 129.56 -40.96 -84.01
N ILE A 239 129.82 -39.94 -83.18
CA ILE A 239 130.75 -38.85 -83.48
C ILE A 239 132.17 -39.39 -83.67
N VAL A 240 132.65 -40.24 -82.77
CA VAL A 240 133.96 -40.92 -82.90
C VAL A 240 134.01 -41.76 -84.17
N GLY A 241 132.94 -42.49 -84.48
CA GLY A 241 132.80 -43.26 -85.72
C GLY A 241 132.86 -42.37 -86.98
N ILE A 242 132.17 -41.23 -86.99
CA ILE A 242 132.21 -40.25 -88.08
C ILE A 242 133.61 -39.65 -88.20
N LEU A 243 134.25 -39.25 -87.10
CA LEU A 243 135.62 -38.71 -87.08
C LEU A 243 136.63 -39.72 -87.63
N LEU A 244 136.51 -40.99 -87.26
CA LEU A 244 137.33 -42.08 -87.80
C LEU A 244 137.07 -42.31 -89.29
N ALA A 245 135.81 -42.24 -89.74
CA ALA A 245 135.46 -42.34 -91.15
C ALA A 245 136.00 -41.15 -91.97
N LEU A 246 135.95 -39.93 -91.42
CA LEU A 246 136.48 -38.71 -92.02
C LEU A 246 138.02 -38.74 -92.11
N LEU A 247 138.70 -39.20 -91.05
CA LEU A 247 140.15 -39.44 -91.07
C LEU A 247 140.56 -40.50 -92.09
N ARG A 248 139.71 -41.50 -92.32
CA ARG A 248 139.93 -42.53 -93.35
C ARG A 248 139.63 -42.02 -94.77
N PHE A 249 138.69 -41.09 -94.93
CA PHE A 249 138.36 -40.47 -96.22
C PHE A 249 139.35 -39.38 -96.64
N LEU A 250 139.95 -38.64 -95.70
CA LEU A 250 141.05 -37.68 -95.96
C LEU A 250 142.40 -38.36 -96.26
N ARG A 251 142.47 -39.69 -96.20
CA ARG A 251 143.64 -40.51 -96.59
C ARG A 251 143.47 -41.22 -97.93
N ALA A 252 142.38 -40.96 -98.65
CA ALA A 252 142.20 -41.31 -100.06
C ALA A 252 142.47 -40.07 -100.93
#